data_AF-A0A968ZR90-F1
#
_entry.id   AF-A0A968ZR90-F1
#
_cell.length_a   1.000
_cell.length_b   1.000
_cell.length_c   1.000
_cell.angle_alpha   90.00
_cell.angle_beta   90.00
_cell.angle_gamma   90.00
#
_symmetry.space_group_name_H-M   'P 1'
#
loop_
_entity.id
_entity.type
_entity.pdbx_description
1 polymer ?
#
loop_
_entity_poly.entity_id
_entity_poly.type
_entity_poly.pdbx_seq_one_letter_code
_entity_poly.pdbx_strand_id
1 'polypeptide(L)'
;MSEAYRVTTLDNLGEYQETIFGHALTAATIGGTIGAIVPGSDTFGVSATWLSMIIQIANHADSETDKAIIQKFLITVVQGAGSYIIGTKVLQGLMMMTGIGIVGSAVLNASLNFLYTARLGIFVAELYDQPGFTSEHMMSTASSAIEIIFKVPTVEELRFAFNMTRKQ
;
A
#
# COMPACT_ATOMS: atom_id res chain seq x y z
N MET A 1 21.18 -10.37 -2.44
CA MET A 1 21.14 -8.89 -2.50
C MET A 1 19.82 -8.51 -3.15
N SER A 2 19.04 -7.63 -2.51
CA SER A 2 17.62 -7.31 -2.70
C SER A 2 17.14 -7.08 -4.15
N GLU A 3 16.53 -8.10 -4.75
CA GLU A 3 15.51 -7.98 -5.81
C GLU A 3 14.10 -7.76 -5.22
N ALA A 4 14.06 -7.57 -3.90
CA ALA A 4 12.85 -7.58 -3.08
C ALA A 4 11.90 -6.45 -3.48
N TYR A 5 10.70 -6.84 -3.93
CA TYR A 5 9.47 -6.05 -4.07
C TYR A 5 9.57 -4.79 -4.95
N ARG A 6 9.73 -4.99 -6.28
CA ARG A 6 9.59 -3.90 -7.26
C ARG A 6 8.24 -3.98 -7.96
N VAL A 7 7.39 -2.96 -7.76
CA VAL A 7 6.12 -2.84 -8.48
C VAL A 7 6.34 -2.05 -9.77
N THR A 8 6.78 -2.76 -10.80
CA THR A 8 7.03 -2.16 -12.14
C THR A 8 6.04 -2.64 -13.20
N THR A 9 5.34 -3.75 -12.94
CA THR A 9 4.26 -4.34 -13.75
C THR A 9 3.24 -5.01 -12.83
N LEU A 10 2.01 -5.23 -13.32
CA LEU A 10 0.99 -6.01 -12.60
C LEU A 10 1.16 -7.52 -12.77
N ASP A 11 1.94 -7.97 -13.76
CA ASP A 11 2.03 -9.38 -14.15
C ASP A 11 2.76 -10.25 -13.10
N ASN A 12 3.41 -9.62 -12.11
CA ASN A 12 4.10 -10.31 -11.01
C ASN A 12 3.14 -10.82 -9.91
N LEU A 13 1.83 -10.65 -10.08
CA LEU A 13 0.84 -10.83 -9.00
C LEU A 13 0.05 -12.15 -9.08
N GLY A 14 0.26 -12.95 -10.12
CA GLY A 14 -0.42 -14.24 -10.28
C GLY A 14 -1.94 -14.13 -10.15
N GLU A 15 -2.53 -15.00 -9.34
CA GLU A 15 -3.98 -15.07 -9.12
C GLU A 15 -4.57 -13.92 -8.27
N TYR A 16 -3.74 -13.23 -7.47
CA TYR A 16 -4.20 -12.11 -6.64
C TYR A 16 -4.17 -10.75 -7.36
N GLN A 17 -3.77 -10.71 -8.63
CA GLN A 17 -3.58 -9.50 -9.42
C GLN A 17 -4.78 -8.55 -9.38
N GLU A 18 -5.98 -9.08 -9.61
CA GLU A 18 -7.20 -8.28 -9.66
C GLU A 18 -7.54 -7.69 -8.29
N THR A 19 -7.45 -8.49 -7.23
CA THR A 19 -7.67 -8.06 -5.85
C THR A 19 -6.71 -6.95 -5.46
N ILE A 20 -5.41 -7.14 -5.67
CA ILE A 20 -4.38 -6.17 -5.28
C ILE A 20 -4.54 -4.89 -6.10
N PHE A 21 -4.74 -4.99 -7.42
CA PHE A 21 -4.87 -3.83 -8.28
C PHE A 21 -6.13 -3.00 -7.96
N GLY A 22 -7.29 -3.65 -7.77
CA GLY A 22 -8.54 -2.96 -7.44
C GLY A 22 -8.46 -2.19 -6.13
N HIS A 23 -7.84 -2.76 -5.10
CA HIS A 23 -7.63 -2.09 -3.82
C HIS A 23 -6.57 -1.00 -3.91
N ALA A 24 -5.50 -1.20 -4.68
CA ALA A 24 -4.49 -0.17 -4.93
C ALA A 24 -5.10 1.07 -5.63
N LEU A 25 -5.96 0.86 -6.63
CA LEU A 25 -6.72 1.95 -7.26
C LEU A 25 -7.66 2.65 -6.28
N THR A 26 -8.38 1.89 -5.45
CA THR A 26 -9.28 2.44 -4.43
C THR A 26 -8.52 3.32 -3.43
N ALA A 27 -7.36 2.84 -2.94
CA ALA A 27 -6.50 3.61 -2.06
C ALA A 27 -5.95 4.88 -2.74
N ALA A 28 -5.62 4.80 -4.02
CA ALA A 28 -5.20 5.96 -4.80
C ALA A 28 -6.31 7.02 -4.90
N THR A 29 -7.55 6.61 -5.17
CA THR A 29 -8.70 7.51 -5.21
C THR A 29 -8.92 8.18 -3.85
N ILE A 30 -8.86 7.42 -2.74
CA ILE A 30 -8.97 7.95 -1.38
C ILE A 30 -7.86 8.97 -1.10
N GLY A 31 -6.61 8.66 -1.43
CA GLY A 31 -5.47 9.56 -1.23
C GLY A 31 -5.50 10.81 -2.12
N GLY A 32 -5.97 10.69 -3.36
CA GLY A 32 -6.00 11.77 -4.36
C GLY A 32 -7.18 12.74 -4.21
N THR A 33 -8.31 12.28 -3.67
CA THR A 33 -9.53 13.11 -3.52
C THR A 33 -9.75 13.48 -2.06
N ILE A 34 -10.10 12.50 -1.23
CA ILE A 34 -10.47 12.69 0.18
C ILE A 34 -9.26 13.17 0.99
N GLY A 35 -8.10 12.54 0.82
CA GLY A 35 -6.85 12.90 1.51
C GLY A 35 -6.30 14.27 1.13
N ALA A 36 -6.55 14.73 -0.10
CA ALA A 36 -6.16 16.06 -0.55
C ALA A 36 -7.04 17.17 0.05
N ILE A 37 -8.28 16.85 0.45
CA ILE A 37 -9.26 17.81 0.99
C ILE A 37 -9.28 17.80 2.53
N VAL A 38 -9.16 16.63 3.16
CA VAL A 38 -9.20 16.47 4.62
C VAL A 38 -7.97 15.70 5.11
N PRO A 39 -6.93 16.39 5.63
CA PRO A 39 -5.72 15.74 6.13
C PRO A 39 -6.03 14.72 7.24
N GLY A 40 -5.62 13.46 7.06
CA GLY A 40 -5.77 12.38 8.04
C GLY A 40 -7.00 11.48 7.86
N SER A 41 -7.99 11.91 7.07
CA SER A 41 -9.14 11.07 6.70
C SER A 41 -8.78 9.94 5.73
N ASP A 42 -7.72 10.14 4.96
CA ASP A 42 -7.10 9.17 4.06
C ASP A 42 -6.62 7.94 4.82
N THR A 43 -6.03 8.13 6.00
CA THR A 43 -5.42 7.03 6.77
C THR A 43 -6.48 6.00 7.19
N PHE A 44 -7.68 6.44 7.56
CA PHE A 44 -8.78 5.52 7.92
C PHE A 44 -9.33 4.78 6.68
N GLY A 45 -9.58 5.49 5.58
CA GLY A 45 -10.10 4.88 4.35
C GLY A 45 -9.12 3.90 3.71
N VAL A 46 -7.83 4.25 3.67
CA VAL A 46 -6.75 3.41 3.16
C VAL A 46 -6.55 2.19 4.06
N SER A 47 -6.61 2.35 5.38
CA SER A 47 -6.54 1.22 6.34
C SER A 47 -7.70 0.23 6.14
N ALA A 48 -8.93 0.71 5.92
CA ALA A 48 -10.06 -0.15 5.61
C ALA A 48 -9.88 -0.89 4.27
N THR A 49 -9.32 -0.21 3.27
CA THR A 49 -8.97 -0.78 1.97
C THR A 49 -7.95 -1.91 2.11
N TRP A 50 -6.90 -1.68 2.91
CA TRP A 50 -5.89 -2.69 3.22
C TRP A 50 -6.47 -3.90 3.95
N LEU A 51 -7.32 -3.68 4.95
CA LEU A 51 -7.97 -4.76 5.68
C LEU A 51 -8.83 -5.63 4.75
N SER A 52 -9.62 -5.01 3.87
CA SER A 52 -10.46 -5.74 2.90
C SER A 52 -9.60 -6.53 1.92
N MET A 53 -8.52 -5.94 1.42
CA MET A 53 -7.57 -6.60 0.51
C MET A 53 -6.96 -7.85 1.15
N ILE A 54 -6.46 -7.75 2.39
CA ILE A 54 -5.83 -8.89 3.08
C ILE A 54 -6.85 -10.02 3.32
N ILE A 55 -8.09 -9.68 3.70
CA ILE A 55 -9.16 -10.67 3.88
C ILE A 55 -9.49 -11.37 2.55
N GLN A 56 -9.54 -10.64 1.43
CA GLN A 56 -9.81 -11.24 0.13
C GLN A 56 -8.68 -12.14 -0.35
N ILE A 57 -7.41 -11.76 -0.11
CA ILE A 57 -6.25 -12.62 -0.37
C ILE A 57 -6.35 -13.90 0.48
N ALA A 58 -6.60 -13.77 1.78
CA ALA A 58 -6.72 -14.91 2.70
C ALA A 58 -7.82 -15.90 2.29
N ASN A 59 -8.98 -15.38 1.89
CA ASN A 59 -10.10 -16.19 1.40
C ASN A 59 -9.77 -16.89 0.07
N HIS A 60 -9.00 -16.23 -0.81
CA HIS A 60 -8.60 -16.80 -2.08
C HIS A 60 -7.56 -17.93 -1.90
N ALA A 61 -6.66 -17.77 -0.93
CA ALA A 61 -5.67 -18.76 -0.54
C ALA A 61 -6.23 -19.94 0.29
N ASP A 62 -7.56 -20.07 0.41
CA ASP A 62 -8.28 -21.07 1.23
C ASP A 62 -7.71 -21.23 2.66
N SER A 63 -7.19 -20.13 3.21
CA SER A 63 -6.51 -20.12 4.50
C SER A 63 -7.44 -19.66 5.62
N GLU A 64 -7.30 -20.25 6.82
CA GLU A 64 -8.08 -19.82 7.98
C GLU A 64 -7.85 -18.33 8.27
N THR A 65 -8.91 -17.54 8.06
CA THR A 65 -8.85 -16.09 8.19
C THR A 65 -9.07 -15.68 9.63
N ASP A 66 -8.01 -15.59 10.43
CA ASP A 66 -8.07 -14.93 11.73
C ASP A 66 -8.07 -13.41 11.56
N LYS A 67 -9.28 -12.85 11.52
CA LYS A 67 -9.51 -11.40 11.38
C LYS A 67 -8.84 -10.60 12.50
N ALA A 68 -8.72 -11.15 13.72
CA ALA A 68 -8.09 -10.44 14.83
C ALA A 68 -6.57 -10.33 14.62
N ILE A 69 -5.94 -11.35 14.05
CA ILE A 69 -4.52 -11.31 13.69
C ILE A 69 -4.27 -10.34 12.55
N ILE A 70 -5.09 -10.38 11.49
CA ILE A 70 -4.97 -9.44 10.36
C ILE A 70 -5.11 -7.99 10.84
N GLN A 71 -6.06 -7.72 11.73
CA GLN A 71 -6.23 -6.38 12.32
C GLN A 71 -5.01 -5.95 13.13
N LYS A 72 -4.42 -6.83 13.94
CA LYS A 72 -3.20 -6.52 14.71
C LYS A 72 -2.02 -6.24 13.79
N PHE A 73 -1.82 -7.08 12.77
CA PHE A 73 -0.80 -6.87 11.76
C PHE A 73 -0.95 -5.50 11.09
N LEU A 74 -2.16 -5.16 10.67
CA LEU A 74 -2.46 -3.89 10.02
C LEU A 74 -2.22 -2.69 10.97
N ILE A 75 -2.61 -2.79 12.24
CA ILE A 75 -2.30 -1.76 13.25
C ILE A 75 -0.79 -1.57 13.36
N THR A 76 -0.01 -2.65 13.41
CA THR A 76 1.46 -2.58 13.45
C THR A 76 2.04 -1.92 12.20
N VAL A 77 1.56 -2.28 11.00
CA VAL A 77 2.00 -1.67 9.74
C VAL A 77 1.66 -0.18 9.69
N VAL A 78 0.45 0.21 10.08
CA VAL A 78 0.01 1.61 10.12
C VAL A 78 0.79 2.43 11.15
N GLN A 79 1.07 1.87 12.32
CA GLN A 79 1.93 2.53 13.33
C GLN A 79 3.36 2.70 12.81
N GLY A 80 3.91 1.69 12.15
CA GLY A 80 5.23 1.74 11.50
C GLY A 80 5.30 2.77 10.37
N ALA A 81 4.18 3.04 9.71
CA ALA A 81 4.06 4.07 8.67
C ALA A 81 4.28 5.49 9.18
N GLY A 82 4.23 5.74 10.50
CA GLY A 82 4.28 7.09 11.08
C GLY A 82 5.50 7.91 10.65
N SER A 83 6.67 7.29 10.55
CA SER A 83 7.90 7.94 10.04
C SER A 83 7.83 8.29 8.55
N TYR A 84 7.12 7.49 7.75
CA TYR A 84 6.90 7.72 6.33
C TYR A 84 5.82 8.75 6.02
N ILE A 85 4.76 8.80 6.83
CA ILE A 85 3.74 9.84 6.78
C ILE A 85 4.39 11.20 7.01
N ILE A 86 5.32 11.30 7.97
CA ILE A 86 6.10 12.52 8.21
C ILE A 86 6.94 12.87 6.97
N GLY A 87 7.66 11.92 6.38
CA GLY A 87 8.46 12.15 5.16
C GLY A 87 7.61 12.61 3.96
N THR A 88 6.43 12.02 3.79
CA THR A 88 5.48 12.37 2.70
C THR A 88 4.93 13.78 2.89
N LYS A 89 4.59 14.18 4.12
CA LYS A 89 4.13 15.54 4.42
C LYS A 89 5.21 16.59 4.25
N VAL A 90 6.46 16.27 4.57
CA VAL A 90 7.61 17.15 4.29
C VAL A 90 7.77 17.35 2.78
N LEU A 91 7.68 16.28 2.00
CA LEU A 91 7.77 16.36 0.54
C LEU A 91 6.59 17.14 -0.08
N GLN A 92 5.37 16.95 0.43
CA GLN A 92 4.21 17.75 0.04
C GLN A 92 4.38 19.24 0.38
N GLY A 93 4.91 19.57 1.56
CA GLY A 93 5.24 20.94 1.94
C GLY A 93 6.26 21.58 1.00
N LEU A 94 7.28 20.84 0.59
CA LEU A 94 8.26 21.28 -0.42
C LEU A 94 7.62 21.51 -1.80
N MET A 95 6.68 20.66 -2.21
CA MET A 95 5.96 20.83 -3.49
C MET A 95 5.01 22.03 -3.48
N MET A 96 4.38 22.33 -2.33
CA MET A 96 3.57 23.55 -2.19
C MET A 96 4.44 24.81 -2.29
N MET A 97 5.65 24.81 -1.71
CA MET A 97 6.59 25.93 -1.79
C MET A 97 7.16 26.16 -3.20
N THR A 98 7.22 25.13 -4.04
CA THR A 98 7.73 25.22 -5.42
C THR A 98 6.67 25.55 -6.47
N GLY A 99 5.41 25.81 -6.06
CA GLY A 99 4.34 26.24 -6.96
C GLY A 99 3.65 25.12 -7.74
N ILE A 100 3.96 23.85 -7.44
CA ILE A 100 3.33 22.66 -8.06
C ILE A 100 1.86 22.50 -7.62
N GLY A 101 1.44 23.23 -6.58
CA GLY A 101 0.04 23.40 -6.19
C GLY A 101 -0.61 22.14 -5.62
N ILE A 102 -1.88 22.29 -5.22
CA ILE A 102 -2.69 21.22 -4.59
C ILE A 102 -2.86 20.02 -5.52
N VAL A 103 -2.94 20.25 -6.84
CA VAL A 103 -3.14 19.20 -7.85
C VAL A 103 -1.93 18.25 -7.93
N GLY A 104 -0.70 18.78 -7.97
CA GLY A 104 0.48 17.90 -8.02
C GLY A 104 0.69 17.13 -6.71
N SER A 105 0.36 17.76 -5.57
CA SER A 105 0.37 17.08 -4.26
C SER A 105 -0.66 15.95 -4.20
N ALA A 106 -1.87 16.16 -4.73
CA ALA A 106 -2.93 15.16 -4.80
C ALA A 106 -2.53 13.96 -5.67
N VAL A 107 -1.96 14.22 -6.85
CA VAL A 107 -1.50 13.16 -7.77
C VAL A 107 -0.34 12.35 -7.17
N LEU A 108 0.61 13.01 -6.50
CA LEU A 108 1.67 12.28 -5.79
C LEU A 108 1.08 11.44 -4.66
N ASN A 109 0.15 11.98 -3.87
CA ASN A 109 -0.49 11.24 -2.79
C ASN A 109 -1.25 10.01 -3.32
N ALA A 110 -2.00 10.17 -4.42
CA ALA A 110 -2.67 9.06 -5.10
C ALA A 110 -1.67 7.98 -5.55
N SER A 111 -0.58 8.40 -6.20
CA SER A 111 0.47 7.49 -6.69
C SER A 111 1.15 6.73 -5.56
N LEU A 112 1.46 7.40 -4.44
CA LEU A 112 2.06 6.75 -3.27
C LEU A 112 1.09 5.78 -2.59
N ASN A 113 -0.19 6.16 -2.44
CA ASN A 113 -1.20 5.26 -1.87
C ASN A 113 -1.44 4.03 -2.74
N PHE A 114 -1.46 4.19 -4.07
CA PHE A 114 -1.46 3.05 -5.00
C PHE A 114 -0.29 2.12 -4.73
N LEU A 115 0.91 2.68 -4.66
CA LEU A 115 2.16 1.93 -4.61
C LEU A 115 2.34 1.19 -3.28
N TYR A 116 2.06 1.85 -2.14
CA TYR A 116 2.11 1.22 -0.83
C TYR A 116 1.06 0.12 -0.69
N THR A 117 -0.15 0.34 -1.22
CA THR A 117 -1.20 -0.69 -1.21
C THR A 117 -0.82 -1.88 -2.06
N ALA A 118 -0.28 -1.66 -3.26
CA ALA A 118 0.19 -2.73 -4.13
C ALA A 118 1.32 -3.54 -3.47
N ARG A 119 2.31 -2.89 -2.86
CA ARG A 119 3.40 -3.57 -2.15
C ARG A 119 2.91 -4.38 -0.95
N LEU A 120 1.97 -3.84 -0.18
CA LEU A 120 1.35 -4.57 0.92
C LEU A 120 0.62 -5.80 0.42
N GLY A 121 -0.16 -5.66 -0.67
CA GLY A 121 -0.87 -6.76 -1.29
C GLY A 121 0.06 -7.87 -1.76
N ILE A 122 1.16 -7.51 -2.44
CA ILE A 122 2.19 -8.46 -2.89
C ILE A 122 2.80 -9.20 -1.72
N PHE A 123 3.25 -8.45 -0.71
CA PHE A 123 3.88 -9.03 0.47
C PHE A 123 2.96 -10.03 1.16
N VAL A 124 1.67 -9.70 1.30
CA VAL A 124 0.69 -10.58 1.92
C VAL A 124 0.38 -11.78 1.04
N ALA A 125 0.20 -11.61 -0.27
CA ALA A 125 0.02 -12.72 -1.21
C ALA A 125 1.17 -13.72 -1.14
N GLU A 126 2.42 -13.25 -1.18
CA GLU A 126 3.61 -14.09 -1.05
C GLU A 126 3.72 -14.78 0.31
N LEU A 127 3.17 -14.21 1.39
CA LEU A 127 3.10 -14.88 2.68
C LEU A 127 2.09 -16.03 2.66
N TYR A 128 0.90 -15.81 2.07
CA TYR A 128 -0.14 -16.83 1.97
C TYR A 128 0.27 -17.98 1.04
N ASP A 129 1.04 -17.71 -0.02
CA ASP A 129 1.55 -18.73 -0.94
C ASP A 129 2.70 -19.57 -0.34
N GLN A 130 3.25 -19.20 0.83
CA GLN A 130 4.32 -19.97 1.44
C GLN A 130 3.82 -21.31 1.99
N PRO A 131 4.50 -22.43 1.66
CA PRO A 131 4.16 -23.74 2.21
C PRO A 131 4.21 -23.72 3.75
N GLY A 132 3.12 -24.13 4.39
CA GLY A 132 3.03 -24.16 5.86
C GLY A 132 2.81 -22.78 6.49
N PHE A 133 2.27 -21.81 5.73
CA PHE A 133 1.82 -20.54 6.28
C PHE A 133 0.88 -20.75 7.48
N THR A 134 1.07 -19.93 8.51
CA THR A 134 0.21 -19.83 9.68
C THR A 134 0.00 -18.35 9.96
N SER A 135 -1.11 -18.00 10.58
CA SER A 135 -1.42 -16.61 10.93
C SER A 135 -0.36 -15.98 11.85
N GLU A 136 0.36 -16.78 12.66
CA GLU A 136 1.49 -16.30 13.47
C GLU A 136 2.68 -15.81 12.63
N HIS A 137 2.92 -16.39 11.45
CA HIS A 137 3.95 -15.93 10.51
C HIS A 137 3.68 -14.51 10.00
N MET A 138 2.41 -14.10 9.90
CA MET A 138 2.05 -12.73 9.53
C MET A 138 2.54 -11.72 10.58
N MET A 139 2.42 -12.04 11.87
CA MET A 139 2.88 -11.15 12.94
C MET A 139 4.41 -11.12 13.06
N SER A 140 5.09 -12.25 12.87
CA SER A 140 6.55 -12.31 12.95
C SER A 140 7.23 -11.55 11.82
N THR A 141 6.54 -11.33 10.70
CA THR A 141 7.04 -10.63 9.51
C THR A 141 6.58 -9.17 9.42
N ALA A 142 5.78 -8.67 10.38
CA ALA A 142 5.24 -7.31 10.37
C ALA A 142 6.30 -6.20 10.30
N SER A 143 7.43 -6.36 11.00
CA SER A 143 8.54 -5.40 10.94
C SER A 143 9.18 -5.34 9.55
N SER A 144 9.37 -6.51 8.92
CA SER A 144 9.88 -6.60 7.54
C SER A 144 8.88 -6.00 6.55
N ALA A 145 7.57 -6.19 6.78
CA ALA A 145 6.52 -5.59 5.97
C ALA A 145 6.65 -4.06 5.94
N ILE A 146 6.88 -3.41 7.09
CA ILE A 146 7.05 -1.95 7.17
C ILE A 146 8.22 -1.48 6.30
N GLU A 147 9.37 -2.14 6.39
CA GLU A 147 10.55 -1.77 5.59
C GLU A 147 10.30 -1.92 4.09
N ILE A 148 9.61 -2.99 3.69
CA ILE A 148 9.31 -3.32 2.30
C ILE A 148 8.27 -2.37 1.71
N ILE A 149 7.13 -2.25 2.39
CA ILE A 149 5.97 -1.49 1.92
C ILE A 149 6.39 -0.04 1.73
N PHE A 150 7.02 0.54 2.75
CA PHE A 150 7.27 1.95 2.75
C PHE A 150 8.59 2.36 2.10
N LYS A 151 9.51 1.43 1.77
CA LYS A 151 10.78 1.71 1.08
C LYS A 151 10.67 2.86 0.07
N VAL A 152 11.63 3.80 0.09
CA VAL A 152 11.66 4.92 -0.86
C VAL A 152 11.42 4.41 -2.29
N PRO A 153 10.34 4.86 -2.97
CA PRO A 153 10.03 4.42 -4.31
C PRO A 153 11.11 4.81 -5.31
N THR A 154 11.39 3.91 -6.24
CA THR A 154 12.23 4.23 -7.40
C THR A 154 11.46 5.11 -8.38
N VAL A 155 12.18 5.79 -9.28
CA VAL A 155 11.56 6.63 -10.33
C VAL A 155 10.66 5.79 -11.26
N GLU A 156 11.05 4.55 -11.53
CA GLU A 156 10.28 3.61 -12.36
C GLU A 156 8.95 3.23 -11.71
N GLU A 157 8.98 2.88 -10.41
CA GLU A 157 7.78 2.58 -9.62
C GLU A 157 6.84 3.80 -9.55
N LEU A 158 7.38 5.00 -9.32
CA LEU A 158 6.58 6.22 -9.33
C LEU A 158 5.95 6.48 -10.70
N ARG A 159 6.71 6.29 -11.79
CA ARG A 159 6.18 6.45 -13.15
C ARG A 159 5.08 5.44 -13.44
N PHE A 160 5.25 4.19 -13.01
CA PHE A 160 4.23 3.15 -13.13
C PHE A 160 2.96 3.56 -12.37
N ALA A 161 3.06 3.88 -11.07
CA ALA A 161 1.93 4.29 -10.25
C ALA A 161 1.23 5.55 -10.81
N PHE A 162 2.00 6.52 -11.31
CA PHE A 162 1.46 7.71 -11.96
C PHE A 162 0.64 7.38 -13.21
N ASN A 163 1.14 6.47 -14.06
CA ASN A 163 0.43 6.04 -15.27
C ASN A 163 -0.86 5.27 -14.94
N MET A 164 -0.88 4.51 -13.84
CA MET A 164 -2.06 3.76 -13.40
C MET A 164 -3.12 4.67 -12.78
N THR A 165 -2.71 5.68 -12.02
CA THR A 165 -3.62 6.60 -11.33
C THR A 165 -4.15 7.73 -12.22
N ARG A 166 -3.45 8.09 -13.31
CA ARG A 166 -3.89 9.13 -14.26
C ARG A 166 -4.96 8.65 -15.27
N LYS A 167 -5.17 7.35 -15.42
CA LYS A 167 -6.15 6.76 -16.37
C LYS A 167 -7.58 6.66 -15.82
N GLN A 168 -7.82 7.09 -14.59
CA GLN A 168 -9.16 7.28 -14.03
C GLN A 168 -9.69 8.66 -14.39
#